data_AF-A0A0P6W7N6-F1
#
_entry.id   AF-A0A0P6W7N6-F1
#
_cell.length_a   1.000
_cell.length_b   1.000
_cell.length_c   1.000
_cell.angle_alpha   90.00
_cell.angle_beta   90.00
_cell.angle_gamma   90.00
#
_symmetry.space_group_name_H-M   'P 1'
#
loop_
_entity.id
_entity.type
_entity.pdbx_description
1 polymer ?
#
loop_
_entity_poly.entity_id
_entity_poly.type
_entity_poly.pdbx_seq_one_letter_code
_entity_poly.pdbx_strand_id
1 'polypeptide(L)'
;MFAIGKREFLKLFKGIKSIIIILILVATSYYSAKFSNLLLSLEEFSAEDSDKIEYAGLLALLLFLGQLFVMGLSHDAMNRETHDRTIRFLVTRTSRLSILLGKFSGIVLFWLVCVTASFLIIFFMTGTMDPLSFFQTMSLLIYQIALTILLSTVIPKPAFTMFLSVVLGLAFPIVSLWLAFTSNVYVSWLKYLTPFYYLEEDYMFLIILPLAAVMVVISHLVFKRREC
;
A
#
# COMPACT_ATOMS: atom_id res chain seq x y z
N MET A 1 5.60 20.39 6.90
CA MET A 1 5.41 18.91 6.77
C MET A 1 4.02 18.49 7.23
N PHE A 2 3.70 18.67 8.52
CA PHE A 2 2.41 18.26 9.09
C PHE A 2 1.17 18.81 8.35
N ALA A 3 1.15 20.10 8.00
CA ALA A 3 0.03 20.68 7.27
C ALA A 3 -0.20 20.06 5.89
N ILE A 4 0.88 19.66 5.19
CA ILE A 4 0.80 18.99 3.88
C ILE A 4 0.23 17.58 4.07
N GLY A 5 0.75 16.82 5.04
CA GLY A 5 0.24 15.49 5.34
C GLY A 5 -1.23 15.49 5.78
N LYS A 6 -1.62 16.42 6.66
CA LYS A 6 -3.02 16.60 7.07
C LYS A 6 -3.91 16.91 5.87
N ARG A 7 -3.46 17.76 4.94
CA ARG A 7 -4.22 18.08 3.73
C ARG A 7 -4.39 16.85 2.84
N GLU A 8 -3.33 16.08 2.60
CA GLU A 8 -3.39 14.89 1.76
C GLU A 8 -4.28 13.80 2.39
N PHE A 9 -4.14 13.56 3.70
CA PHE A 9 -5.00 12.68 4.48
C PHE A 9 -6.49 13.05 4.34
N LEU A 10 -6.85 14.30 4.62
CA LEU A 10 -8.25 14.76 4.53
C LEU A 10 -8.79 14.76 3.09
N LYS A 11 -7.93 14.99 2.10
CA LYS A 11 -8.31 14.93 0.69
C LYS A 11 -8.71 13.51 0.30
N LEU A 12 -7.99 12.48 0.77
CA LEU A 12 -8.30 11.09 0.48
C LEU A 12 -9.67 10.69 1.04
N PHE A 13 -10.04 11.08 2.25
CA PHE A 13 -11.36 10.76 2.82
C PHE A 13 -12.56 11.38 2.08
N LYS A 14 -12.35 12.47 1.33
CA LYS A 14 -13.43 13.16 0.61
C LYS A 14 -13.73 12.59 -0.78
N GLY A 15 -12.85 11.75 -1.32
CA GLY A 15 -13.00 11.21 -2.67
C GLY A 15 -14.01 10.06 -2.75
N ILE A 16 -14.90 10.08 -3.74
CA ILE A 16 -15.85 8.99 -3.98
C ILE A 16 -15.14 7.64 -4.16
N LYS A 17 -13.99 7.63 -4.84
CA LYS A 17 -13.16 6.43 -5.04
C LYS A 17 -12.71 5.84 -3.70
N SER A 18 -12.31 6.69 -2.75
CA SER A 18 -11.87 6.28 -1.43
C SER A 18 -13.02 5.72 -0.60
N ILE A 19 -14.20 6.34 -0.69
CA ILE A 19 -15.40 5.83 -0.01
C ILE A 19 -15.74 4.42 -0.51
N ILE A 20 -15.68 4.17 -1.81
CA ILE A 20 -15.89 2.84 -2.39
C ILE A 20 -14.86 1.83 -1.85
N ILE A 21 -13.57 2.20 -1.81
CA ILE A 21 -12.52 1.32 -1.28
C ILE A 21 -12.72 1.05 0.22
N ILE A 22 -13.09 2.06 1.01
CA ILE A 22 -13.40 1.87 2.44
C ILE A 22 -14.57 0.90 2.61
N LEU A 23 -15.64 1.03 1.81
CA LEU A 23 -16.76 0.10 1.85
C LEU A 23 -16.35 -1.33 1.48
N ILE A 24 -15.47 -1.50 0.50
CA ILE A 24 -14.91 -2.82 0.14
C ILE A 24 -14.12 -3.39 1.34
N LEU A 25 -13.23 -2.61 1.97
CA LEU A 25 -12.46 -3.08 3.13
C LEU A 25 -13.35 -3.45 4.32
N VAL A 26 -14.40 -2.66 4.59
CA VAL A 26 -15.39 -2.94 5.64
C VAL A 26 -16.20 -4.21 5.32
N ALA A 27 -16.66 -4.35 4.08
CA ALA A 27 -17.38 -5.55 3.66
C ALA A 27 -16.50 -6.80 3.76
N THR A 28 -15.27 -6.74 3.28
CA THR A 28 -14.34 -7.87 3.33
C THR A 28 -13.95 -8.21 4.77
N SER A 29 -13.71 -7.23 5.65
CA SER A 29 -13.45 -7.52 7.07
C SER A 29 -14.63 -8.21 7.73
N TYR A 30 -15.86 -7.73 7.50
CA TYR A 30 -17.08 -8.38 8.00
C TYR A 30 -17.23 -9.82 7.51
N TYR A 31 -17.05 -10.05 6.21
CA TYR A 31 -17.21 -11.40 5.63
C TYR A 31 -16.07 -12.35 6.01
N SER A 32 -14.83 -11.85 6.13
CA SER A 32 -13.69 -12.67 6.57
C SER A 32 -13.90 -13.16 8.00
N ALA A 33 -14.34 -12.28 8.91
CA ALA A 33 -14.70 -12.65 10.28
C ALA A 33 -15.89 -13.62 10.34
N LYS A 34 -16.93 -13.40 9.53
CA LYS A 34 -18.14 -14.25 9.56
C LYS A 34 -17.90 -15.67 9.03
N PHE A 35 -17.04 -15.83 8.02
CA PHE A 35 -16.80 -17.10 7.34
C PHE A 35 -15.47 -17.75 7.71
N SER A 36 -14.78 -17.29 8.77
CA SER A 36 -13.51 -17.87 9.24
C SER A 36 -13.63 -19.37 9.53
N ASN A 37 -14.72 -19.80 10.17
CA ASN A 37 -14.98 -21.22 10.45
C ASN A 37 -15.13 -22.08 9.19
N LEU A 38 -15.61 -21.51 8.08
CA LEU A 38 -15.71 -22.22 6.81
C LEU A 38 -14.33 -22.34 6.15
N LEU A 39 -13.49 -21.30 6.24
CA LEU A 39 -12.10 -21.34 5.76
C LEU A 39 -11.27 -22.37 6.53
N LEU A 40 -11.42 -22.42 7.85
CA LEU A 40 -10.83 -23.46 8.72
C LEU A 40 -11.21 -24.89 8.32
N SER A 41 -12.37 -25.09 7.69
CA SER A 41 -12.83 -26.42 7.25
C SER A 41 -12.35 -26.82 5.86
N LEU A 42 -11.86 -25.86 5.06
CA LEU A 42 -11.43 -26.08 3.67
C LEU A 42 -9.93 -26.38 3.54
N GLU A 43 -9.16 -26.12 4.60
CA GLU A 43 -7.70 -26.14 4.59
C GLU A 43 -7.26 -26.92 5.85
N GLU A 44 -6.33 -27.88 5.73
CA GLU A 44 -5.76 -28.63 6.86
C GLU A 44 -4.86 -27.70 7.70
N PHE A 45 -5.37 -26.57 8.16
CA PHE A 45 -4.62 -25.68 9.04
C PHE A 45 -4.46 -26.32 10.42
N SER A 46 -3.22 -26.26 10.92
CA SER A 46 -2.91 -26.59 12.31
C SER A 46 -3.73 -25.68 13.25
N ALA A 47 -4.13 -26.20 14.41
CA ALA A 47 -4.84 -25.45 15.44
C ALA A 47 -4.08 -24.19 15.94
N GLU A 48 -2.79 -24.07 15.61
CA GLU A 48 -1.94 -22.93 15.95
C GLU A 48 -2.14 -21.72 15.01
N ASP A 49 -2.71 -21.90 13.81
CA ASP A 49 -2.93 -20.84 12.81
C ASP A 49 -4.37 -20.29 12.78
N SER A 50 -5.24 -20.73 13.71
CA SER A 50 -6.66 -20.36 13.73
C SER A 50 -6.89 -18.85 13.75
N ASP A 51 -6.04 -18.13 14.49
CA ASP A 51 -6.17 -16.68 14.69
C ASP A 51 -5.74 -15.89 13.43
N LYS A 52 -4.87 -16.47 12.59
CA LYS A 52 -4.40 -15.85 11.34
C LYS A 52 -5.48 -15.91 10.24
N ILE A 53 -6.28 -16.97 10.24
CA ILE A 53 -7.27 -17.24 9.18
C ILE A 53 -8.37 -16.18 9.13
N GLU A 54 -8.74 -15.61 10.28
CA GLU A 54 -9.77 -14.57 10.37
C GLU A 54 -9.36 -13.28 9.63
N TYR A 55 -8.06 -12.99 9.60
CA TYR A 55 -7.47 -11.84 8.92
C TYR A 55 -6.99 -12.16 7.49
N ALA A 56 -6.87 -13.44 7.14
CA ALA A 56 -6.38 -13.89 5.84
C ALA A 56 -7.18 -13.32 4.65
N GLY A 57 -8.50 -13.18 4.78
CA GLY A 57 -9.34 -12.60 3.72
C GLY A 57 -9.02 -11.12 3.45
N LEU A 58 -8.74 -10.34 4.49
CA LEU A 58 -8.32 -8.94 4.35
C LEU A 58 -6.90 -8.84 3.76
N LEU A 59 -5.98 -9.69 4.22
CA LEU A 59 -4.62 -9.76 3.70
C LEU A 59 -4.61 -10.15 2.23
N ALA A 60 -5.36 -11.18 1.84
CA ALA A 60 -5.51 -11.62 0.46
C ALA A 60 -6.05 -10.49 -0.44
N LEU A 61 -7.09 -9.79 0.01
CA LEU A 61 -7.62 -8.64 -0.73
C LEU A 61 -6.57 -7.55 -0.94
N LEU A 62 -5.77 -7.23 0.07
CA LEU A 62 -4.71 -6.20 -0.05
C LEU A 62 -3.47 -6.69 -0.80
N LEU A 63 -3.21 -7.99 -0.80
CA LEU A 63 -2.18 -8.62 -1.60
C LEU A 63 -2.53 -8.54 -3.09
N PHE A 64 -3.75 -8.91 -3.48
CA PHE A 64 -4.18 -8.90 -4.88
C PHE A 64 -4.62 -7.52 -5.40
N LEU A 65 -5.39 -6.76 -4.61
CA LEU A 65 -5.99 -5.50 -5.05
C LEU A 65 -5.41 -4.27 -4.35
N GLY A 66 -4.57 -4.43 -3.33
CA GLY A 66 -3.99 -3.30 -2.59
C GLY A 66 -3.19 -2.37 -3.49
N GLN A 67 -2.33 -2.91 -4.37
CA GLN A 67 -1.55 -2.08 -5.30
C GLN A 67 -2.48 -1.25 -6.21
N LEU A 68 -3.56 -1.87 -6.71
CA LEU A 68 -4.57 -1.18 -7.52
C LEU A 68 -5.28 -0.07 -6.73
N PHE A 69 -5.65 -0.32 -5.47
CA PHE A 69 -6.31 0.67 -4.63
C PHE A 69 -5.37 1.84 -4.27
N VAL A 70 -4.15 1.55 -3.85
CA VAL A 70 -3.16 2.57 -3.49
C VAL A 70 -2.84 3.45 -4.69
N MET A 71 -2.53 2.85 -5.85
CA MET A 71 -2.24 3.64 -7.05
C MET A 71 -3.50 4.33 -7.59
N GLY A 72 -4.66 3.68 -7.57
CA GLY A 72 -5.92 4.27 -8.01
C GLY A 72 -6.28 5.56 -7.26
N LEU A 73 -5.94 5.62 -5.96
CA LEU A 73 -6.16 6.79 -5.12
C LEU A 73 -5.04 7.83 -5.16
N SER A 74 -3.79 7.39 -5.31
CA SER A 74 -2.60 8.23 -5.05
C SER A 74 -1.61 8.34 -6.22
N HIS A 75 -1.91 7.82 -7.41
CA HIS A 75 -1.03 7.91 -8.58
C HIS A 75 -0.63 9.34 -8.94
N ASP A 76 -1.49 10.32 -8.64
CA ASP A 76 -1.31 11.73 -8.99
C ASP A 76 -0.70 12.58 -7.84
N ALA A 77 -0.23 11.93 -6.76
CA ALA A 77 0.18 12.62 -5.52
C ALA A 77 1.22 13.74 -5.73
N MET A 78 2.20 13.53 -6.61
CA MET A 78 3.30 14.47 -6.88
C MET A 78 3.16 15.16 -8.24
N ASN A 79 2.83 14.39 -9.28
CA ASN A 79 2.80 14.96 -10.63
C ASN A 79 1.65 15.93 -10.88
N ARG A 80 0.53 15.84 -10.15
CA ARG A 80 -0.56 16.81 -10.28
C ARG A 80 -0.11 18.22 -9.96
N GLU A 81 0.61 18.38 -8.85
CA GLU A 81 1.13 19.69 -8.46
C GLU A 81 2.26 20.19 -9.39
N THR A 82 3.01 19.25 -9.96
CA THR A 82 4.04 19.55 -10.97
C THR A 82 3.39 20.01 -12.28
N HIS A 83 2.34 19.32 -12.72
CA HIS A 83 1.59 19.59 -13.93
C HIS A 83 0.82 20.92 -13.84
N ASP A 84 0.15 21.16 -12.72
CA ASP A 84 -0.65 22.37 -12.48
C ASP A 84 0.23 23.59 -12.09
N ARG A 85 1.56 23.42 -12.07
CA ARG A 85 2.57 24.41 -11.65
C ARG A 85 2.40 24.96 -10.23
N THR A 86 1.50 24.37 -9.44
CA THR A 86 1.25 24.76 -8.05
C THR A 86 2.41 24.38 -7.13
N ILE A 87 3.27 23.45 -7.56
CA ILE A 87 4.47 23.05 -6.83
C ILE A 87 5.43 24.23 -6.56
N ARG A 88 5.46 25.25 -7.43
CA ARG A 88 6.28 26.46 -7.25
C ARG A 88 5.94 27.22 -5.97
N PHE A 89 4.65 27.26 -5.59
CA PHE A 89 4.21 27.90 -4.36
C PHE A 89 4.56 27.11 -3.10
N LEU A 90 4.71 25.78 -3.22
CA LEU A 90 5.08 24.91 -2.11
C LEU A 90 6.59 24.95 -1.86
N VAL A 91 7.40 24.91 -2.91
CA VAL A 91 8.87 24.91 -2.81
C VAL A 91 9.42 26.23 -2.27
N THR A 92 8.73 27.35 -2.47
CA THR A 92 9.11 28.65 -1.86
C THR A 92 8.82 28.72 -0.36
N ARG A 93 7.92 27.88 0.16
CA ARG A 93 7.48 27.89 1.56
C ARG A 93 8.06 26.74 2.40
N THR A 94 8.53 25.66 1.77
CA THR A 94 9.07 24.50 2.49
C THR A 94 10.05 23.71 1.63
N SER A 95 10.84 22.83 2.26
CA SER A 95 11.82 22.01 1.56
C SER A 95 11.15 20.94 0.68
N ARG A 96 11.82 20.54 -0.41
CA ARG A 96 11.35 19.47 -1.30
C ARG A 96 11.16 18.13 -0.58
N LEU A 97 12.05 17.81 0.36
CA LEU A 97 11.92 16.63 1.21
C LEU A 97 10.68 16.71 2.10
N SER A 98 10.41 17.89 2.66
CA SER A 98 9.24 18.14 3.50
C SER A 98 7.90 17.99 2.75
N ILE A 99 7.87 18.33 1.46
CA ILE A 99 6.69 18.11 0.59
C ILE A 99 6.48 16.61 0.38
N LEU A 100 7.53 15.90 -0.04
CA LEU A 100 7.48 14.49 -0.37
C LEU A 100 7.10 13.63 0.84
N LEU A 101 7.80 13.81 1.98
CA LEU A 101 7.49 13.12 3.23
C LEU A 101 6.12 13.53 3.79
N GLY A 102 5.71 14.78 3.60
CA GLY A 102 4.37 15.24 3.96
C GLY A 102 3.29 14.46 3.22
N LYS A 103 3.41 14.31 1.89
CA LYS A 103 2.46 13.54 1.09
C LYS A 103 2.49 12.04 1.42
N PHE A 104 3.69 11.47 1.52
CA PHE A 104 3.87 10.08 1.94
C PHE A 104 3.20 9.78 3.27
N SER A 105 3.51 10.56 4.31
CA SER A 105 2.90 10.38 5.64
C SER A 105 1.38 10.58 5.62
N GLY A 106 0.85 11.53 4.84
CA GLY A 106 -0.60 11.72 4.69
C GLY A 106 -1.31 10.49 4.08
N ILE A 107 -0.71 9.87 3.07
CA ILE A 107 -1.24 8.64 2.45
C ILE A 107 -1.12 7.45 3.41
N VAL A 108 0.03 7.30 4.08
CA VAL A 108 0.25 6.24 5.08
C VAL A 108 -0.76 6.37 6.23
N LEU A 109 -1.01 7.57 6.75
CA LEU A 109 -2.00 7.79 7.81
C LEU A 109 -3.42 7.45 7.35
N PHE A 110 -3.78 7.71 6.10
CA PHE A 110 -5.08 7.33 5.55
C PHE A 110 -5.24 5.81 5.60
N TRP A 111 -4.26 5.07 5.06
CA TRP A 111 -4.29 3.62 5.05
C TRP A 111 -4.22 3.00 6.45
N LEU A 112 -3.43 3.59 7.35
CA LEU A 112 -3.38 3.19 8.75
C LEU A 112 -4.77 3.23 9.39
N VAL A 113 -5.51 4.33 9.20
CA VAL A 113 -6.89 4.46 9.74
C VAL A 113 -7.83 3.43 9.12
N CYS A 114 -7.78 3.22 7.80
CA CYS A 114 -8.63 2.25 7.12
C CYS A 114 -8.36 0.81 7.59
N VAL A 115 -7.09 0.40 7.62
CA VAL A 115 -6.70 -0.95 8.06
C VAL A 115 -7.01 -1.15 9.55
N THR A 116 -6.70 -0.16 10.39
CA THR A 116 -7.02 -0.25 11.83
C THR A 116 -8.53 -0.41 12.04
N ALA A 117 -9.36 0.33 11.31
CA ALA A 117 -10.81 0.17 11.39
C ALA A 117 -11.26 -1.24 10.95
N SER A 118 -10.70 -1.78 9.87
CA SER A 118 -11.00 -3.14 9.41
C SER A 118 -10.56 -4.22 10.41
N PHE A 119 -9.38 -4.09 11.01
CA PHE A 119 -8.90 -5.01 12.05
C PHE A 119 -9.75 -4.92 13.33
N LEU A 120 -10.18 -3.72 13.73
CA LEU A 120 -11.09 -3.55 14.86
C LEU A 120 -12.45 -4.23 14.61
N ILE A 121 -12.98 -4.15 13.39
CA ILE A 121 -14.23 -4.85 13.03
C ILE A 121 -14.06 -6.36 13.21
N ILE A 122 -12.97 -6.94 12.70
CA ILE A 122 -12.70 -8.38 12.86
C ILE A 122 -12.58 -8.72 14.34
N PHE A 123 -11.77 -7.99 15.10
CA PHE A 123 -11.59 -8.20 16.54
C PHE A 123 -12.92 -8.15 17.32
N PHE A 124 -13.80 -7.18 17.05
CA PHE A 124 -15.09 -7.12 17.74
C PHE A 124 -16.02 -8.30 17.41
N MET A 125 -15.85 -8.93 16.25
CA MET A 125 -16.66 -10.07 15.82
C MET A 125 -16.13 -11.41 16.32
N THR A 126 -14.80 -11.56 16.36
CA THR A 126 -14.16 -12.85 16.66
C THR A 126 -13.54 -12.92 18.05
N GLY A 127 -13.19 -11.76 18.64
CA GLY A 127 -12.54 -11.66 19.94
C GLY A 127 -11.04 -11.94 19.91
N THR A 128 -10.46 -12.29 18.76
CA THR A 128 -9.02 -12.56 18.60
C THR A 128 -8.33 -11.36 17.97
N MET A 129 -7.08 -11.11 18.39
CA MET A 129 -6.23 -10.09 17.77
C MET A 129 -4.93 -10.74 17.33
N ASP A 130 -4.60 -10.56 16.06
CA ASP A 130 -3.27 -10.87 15.52
C ASP A 130 -2.52 -9.59 15.12
N PRO A 131 -1.67 -9.05 16.01
CA PRO A 131 -0.82 -7.90 15.70
C PRO A 131 0.15 -8.16 14.55
N LEU A 132 0.57 -9.41 14.33
CA LEU A 132 1.55 -9.75 13.30
C LEU A 132 0.96 -9.52 11.91
N SER A 133 -0.24 -10.06 11.65
CA SER A 133 -0.99 -9.80 10.41
C SER A 133 -1.22 -8.31 10.17
N PHE A 134 -1.44 -7.52 11.23
CA PHE A 134 -1.58 -6.06 11.10
C PHE A 134 -0.28 -5.41 10.61
N PHE A 135 0.86 -5.73 11.22
CA PHE A 135 2.15 -5.16 10.81
C PHE A 135 2.60 -5.64 9.43
N GLN A 136 2.34 -6.90 9.08
CA GLN A 136 2.57 -7.43 7.74
C GLN A 136 1.75 -6.66 6.70
N THR A 137 0.45 -6.48 6.95
CA THR A 137 -0.46 -5.72 6.07
C THR A 137 0.01 -4.26 5.92
N MET A 138 0.40 -3.62 7.03
CA MET A 138 0.89 -2.24 7.00
C MET A 138 2.23 -2.12 6.26
N SER A 139 3.15 -3.07 6.42
CA SER A 139 4.43 -3.07 5.72
C SER A 139 4.24 -3.20 4.20
N LEU A 140 3.33 -4.06 3.77
CA LEU A 140 2.94 -4.22 2.37
C LEU A 140 2.39 -2.88 1.83
N LEU A 141 1.44 -2.26 2.51
CA LEU A 141 0.87 -0.98 2.07
C LEU A 141 1.92 0.14 2.02
N ILE A 142 2.82 0.21 2.99
CA ILE A 142 3.93 1.19 3.00
C ILE A 142 4.79 1.03 1.73
N TYR A 143 5.10 -0.20 1.34
CA TYR A 143 5.81 -0.48 0.09
C TYR A 143 5.02 -0.03 -1.14
N GLN A 144 3.75 -0.40 -1.23
CA GLN A 144 2.88 -0.03 -2.36
C GLN A 144 2.73 1.50 -2.49
N ILE A 145 2.63 2.22 -1.37
CA ILE A 145 2.57 3.69 -1.32
C ILE A 145 3.90 4.29 -1.78
N ALA A 146 5.03 3.76 -1.30
CA ALA A 146 6.36 4.24 -1.71
C ALA A 146 6.58 4.07 -3.22
N LEU A 147 6.19 2.92 -3.79
CA LEU A 147 6.22 2.68 -5.23
C LEU A 147 5.32 3.67 -5.99
N THR A 148 4.12 3.94 -5.47
CA THR A 148 3.18 4.90 -6.07
C THR A 148 3.75 6.31 -6.10
N ILE A 149 4.37 6.76 -5.01
CA ILE A 149 5.02 8.08 -4.97
C ILE A 149 6.21 8.13 -5.90
N LEU A 150 7.02 7.08 -5.96
CA LEU A 150 8.14 7.00 -6.90
C LEU A 150 7.66 7.18 -8.34
N LEU A 151 6.64 6.45 -8.77
CA LEU A 151 6.07 6.58 -10.10
C LEU A 151 5.47 7.97 -10.34
N SER A 152 4.78 8.53 -9.35
CA SER A 152 4.23 9.89 -9.42
C SER A 152 5.33 10.97 -9.52
N THR A 153 6.49 10.77 -8.90
CA THR A 153 7.62 11.71 -9.05
C THR A 153 8.34 11.54 -10.39
N VAL A 154 8.51 10.32 -10.88
CA VAL A 154 9.22 10.01 -12.13
C VAL A 154 8.41 10.40 -13.36
N ILE A 155 7.08 10.32 -13.32
CA ILE A 155 6.23 10.58 -14.49
C ILE A 155 5.52 11.93 -14.31
N PRO A 156 5.90 12.99 -15.06
CA PRO A 156 5.38 14.35 -14.85
C PRO A 156 3.92 14.54 -15.28
N LYS A 157 3.39 13.67 -16.14
CA LYS A 157 2.04 13.81 -16.71
C LYS A 157 1.05 12.91 -15.96
N PRO A 158 0.02 13.47 -15.29
CA PRO A 158 -0.96 12.69 -14.53
C PRO A 158 -1.71 11.64 -15.34
N ALA A 159 -2.01 11.92 -16.61
CA ALA A 159 -2.68 10.97 -17.50
C ALA A 159 -1.91 9.66 -17.67
N PHE A 160 -0.58 9.73 -17.78
CA PHE A 160 0.26 8.53 -17.92
C PHE A 160 0.31 7.73 -16.61
N THR A 161 0.38 8.40 -15.47
CA THR A 161 0.32 7.70 -14.18
C THR A 161 -1.05 7.07 -13.92
N MET A 162 -2.13 7.66 -14.43
CA MET A 162 -3.46 7.07 -14.32
C MET A 162 -3.53 5.76 -15.10
N PHE A 163 -3.09 5.74 -16.36
CA PHE A 163 -3.03 4.51 -17.15
C PHE A 163 -2.11 3.47 -16.50
N LEU A 164 -0.90 3.88 -16.12
CA LEU A 164 0.08 2.99 -15.51
C LEU A 164 -0.39 2.47 -14.15
N SER A 165 -1.19 3.22 -13.41
CA SER A 165 -1.77 2.76 -12.14
C SER A 165 -2.69 1.56 -12.29
N VAL A 166 -3.47 1.50 -13.37
CA VAL A 166 -4.36 0.36 -13.64
C VAL A 166 -3.54 -0.83 -14.11
N VAL A 167 -2.63 -0.61 -15.06
CA VAL A 167 -1.77 -1.67 -15.61
C VAL A 167 -0.89 -2.29 -14.53
N LEU A 168 -0.15 -1.48 -13.77
CA LEU A 168 0.69 -1.98 -12.68
C LEU A 168 -0.14 -2.46 -11.50
N GLY A 169 -1.27 -1.83 -11.18
CA GLY A 169 -2.17 -2.28 -10.12
C GLY A 169 -2.64 -3.72 -10.30
N LEU A 170 -2.92 -4.13 -11.55
CA LEU A 170 -3.33 -5.49 -11.90
C LEU A 170 -2.15 -6.42 -12.16
N ALA A 171 -1.09 -5.95 -12.82
CA ALA A 171 0.06 -6.77 -13.17
C ALA A 171 0.94 -7.09 -11.96
N PHE A 172 1.05 -6.19 -10.98
CA PHE A 172 1.93 -6.35 -9.83
C PHE A 172 1.71 -7.63 -9.03
N PRO A 173 0.48 -8.00 -8.61
CA PRO A 173 0.26 -9.28 -7.90
C PRO A 173 0.58 -10.49 -8.79
N ILE A 174 0.20 -10.46 -10.07
CA ILE A 174 0.42 -11.56 -11.02
C ILE A 174 1.93 -11.81 -11.19
N VAL A 175 2.69 -10.75 -11.44
CA VAL A 175 4.14 -10.81 -11.59
C VAL A 175 4.79 -11.23 -10.27
N SER A 176 4.33 -10.70 -9.14
CA SER A 176 4.92 -11.03 -7.83
C SER A 176 4.72 -12.50 -7.46
N LEU A 177 3.54 -13.07 -7.73
CA LEU A 177 3.29 -14.50 -7.55
C LEU A 177 4.13 -15.35 -8.50
N TRP A 178 4.18 -14.99 -9.79
CA TRP A 178 5.02 -15.71 -10.74
C TRP A 178 6.50 -15.70 -10.35
N LEU A 179 7.01 -14.57 -9.85
CA LEU A 179 8.37 -14.44 -9.33
C LEU A 179 8.62 -15.26 -8.05
N ALA A 180 7.61 -15.45 -7.20
CA ALA A 180 7.73 -16.27 -6.00
C ALA A 180 7.91 -17.76 -6.36
N PHE A 181 7.21 -18.25 -7.39
CA PHE A 181 7.25 -19.67 -7.77
C PHE A 181 8.28 -20.02 -8.85
N THR A 182 8.99 -19.04 -9.42
CA THR A 182 9.96 -19.31 -10.50
C THR A 182 11.30 -19.84 -9.96
N SER A 183 11.74 -20.99 -10.51
CA SER A 183 13.05 -21.59 -10.22
C SER A 183 14.16 -21.15 -11.19
N ASN A 184 13.84 -20.29 -12.16
CA ASN A 184 14.80 -19.84 -13.17
C ASN A 184 15.86 -18.93 -12.55
N VAL A 185 17.13 -19.36 -12.58
CA VAL A 185 18.28 -18.65 -11.97
C VAL A 185 18.42 -17.20 -12.45
N TYR A 186 18.09 -16.91 -13.72
CA TYR A 186 18.22 -15.56 -14.27
C TYR A 186 17.17 -14.57 -13.76
N VAL A 187 16.03 -15.07 -13.28
CA VAL A 187 14.87 -14.26 -12.88
C VAL A 187 14.61 -14.37 -11.37
N SER A 188 15.07 -15.44 -10.73
CA SER A 188 14.82 -15.73 -9.31
C SER A 188 15.31 -14.62 -8.38
N TRP A 189 16.34 -13.85 -8.74
CA TRP A 189 16.80 -12.73 -7.92
C TRP A 189 15.79 -11.57 -7.84
N LEU A 190 14.87 -11.44 -8.80
CA LEU A 190 13.83 -10.40 -8.79
C LEU A 190 12.79 -10.64 -7.67
N LYS A 191 12.67 -11.86 -7.15
CA LYS A 191 11.77 -12.15 -6.01
C LYS A 191 12.11 -11.33 -4.77
N TYR A 192 13.39 -10.99 -4.58
CA TYR A 192 13.85 -10.19 -3.45
C TYR A 192 13.46 -8.70 -3.55
N LEU A 193 12.97 -8.26 -4.71
CA LEU A 193 12.43 -6.91 -4.91
C LEU A 193 10.91 -6.84 -4.69
N THR A 194 10.21 -7.97 -4.60
CA THR A 194 8.77 -7.97 -4.34
C THR A 194 8.51 -8.16 -2.84
N PRO A 195 7.51 -7.47 -2.26
CA PRO A 195 7.20 -7.64 -0.85
C PRO A 195 6.63 -9.03 -0.55
N PHE A 196 6.14 -9.74 -1.58
CA PHE A 196 5.47 -11.03 -1.47
C PHE A 196 6.40 -12.12 -0.95
N TYR A 197 7.67 -12.10 -1.37
CA TYR A 197 8.67 -13.06 -0.91
C TYR A 197 8.91 -12.99 0.60
N TYR A 198 8.76 -11.81 1.19
CA TYR A 198 9.02 -11.58 2.63
C TYR A 198 7.76 -11.71 3.50
N LEU A 199 6.59 -11.92 2.90
CA LEU A 199 5.33 -12.15 3.62
C LEU A 199 5.10 -13.63 3.96
N GLU A 200 5.89 -14.54 3.40
CA GLU A 200 5.79 -15.98 3.64
C GLU A 200 6.33 -16.38 5.03
N GLU A 201 7.38 -15.70 5.51
CA GLU A 201 7.94 -15.92 6.85
C GLU A 201 7.55 -14.82 7.83
N ASP A 202 7.15 -15.22 9.04
CA ASP A 202 6.51 -14.37 10.06
C ASP A 202 7.28 -13.07 10.38
N TYR A 203 8.62 -13.05 10.36
CA TYR A 203 9.43 -11.87 10.72
C TYR A 203 10.12 -11.18 9.54
N MET A 204 10.11 -11.77 8.36
CA MET A 204 10.82 -11.23 7.19
C MET A 204 10.18 -9.95 6.65
N PHE A 205 8.90 -9.68 6.96
CA PHE A 205 8.19 -8.48 6.52
C PHE A 205 8.90 -7.17 6.91
N LEU A 206 9.76 -7.18 7.94
CA LEU A 206 10.55 -6.01 8.32
C LEU A 206 11.51 -5.55 7.20
N ILE A 207 11.93 -6.43 6.30
CA ILE A 207 12.78 -6.13 5.12
C ILE A 207 12.02 -5.27 4.09
N ILE A 208 10.68 -5.29 4.11
CA ILE A 208 9.85 -4.48 3.21
C ILE A 208 10.01 -2.98 3.52
N LEU A 209 10.24 -2.61 4.79
CA LEU A 209 10.39 -1.21 5.22
C LEU A 209 11.65 -0.52 4.66
N PRO A 210 12.87 -1.10 4.74
CA PRO A 210 14.04 -0.49 4.11
C PRO A 210 13.90 -0.44 2.59
N LEU A 211 13.24 -1.42 1.96
CA LEU A 211 12.96 -1.40 0.52
C LEU A 211 12.04 -0.20 0.15
N ALA A 212 11.01 0.05 0.94
CA ALA A 212 10.16 1.24 0.81
C ALA A 212 10.95 2.54 1.05
N ALA A 213 11.83 2.58 2.05
CA ALA A 213 12.68 3.73 2.33
C ALA A 213 13.60 4.06 1.15
N VAL A 214 14.21 3.05 0.51
CA VAL A 214 15.02 3.23 -0.70
C VAL A 214 14.20 3.88 -1.82
N MET A 215 12.96 3.43 -2.07
CA MET A 215 12.10 4.05 -3.08
C MET A 215 11.76 5.51 -2.75
N VAL A 216 11.51 5.84 -1.49
CA VAL A 216 11.28 7.23 -1.04
C VAL A 216 12.53 8.09 -1.24
N VAL A 217 13.72 7.56 -0.95
CA VAL A 217 15.01 8.24 -1.18
C VAL A 217 15.23 8.50 -2.68
N ILE A 218 15.01 7.49 -3.53
CA ILE A 218 15.10 7.66 -4.99
C ILE A 218 14.11 8.73 -5.46
N SER A 219 12.88 8.71 -4.97
CA SER A 219 11.85 9.72 -5.27
C SER A 219 12.32 11.12 -4.89
N HIS A 220 12.97 11.28 -3.73
CA HIS A 220 13.54 12.54 -3.30
C HIS A 220 14.68 13.02 -4.23
N LEU A 221 15.60 12.14 -4.62
CA LEU A 221 16.71 12.46 -5.52
C LEU A 221 16.20 12.91 -6.90
N VAL A 222 15.21 12.21 -7.45
CA VAL A 222 14.55 12.59 -8.71
C VAL A 222 13.86 13.94 -8.58
N PHE A 223 13.11 14.15 -7.50
CA PHE A 223 12.41 15.41 -7.26
C PHE A 223 13.35 16.59 -7.03
N LYS A 224 14.54 16.36 -6.45
CA LYS A 224 15.57 17.40 -6.27
C LYS A 224 16.18 17.86 -7.60
N ARG A 225 16.36 16.96 -8.57
CA ARG A 225 16.96 17.28 -9.88
C ARG A 225 16.01 18.02 -10.84
N ARG A 226 14.69 17.98 -10.59
CA ARG A 226 13.73 18.67 -11.46
C ARG A 226 13.76 20.17 -11.23
N GLU A 227 13.95 20.92 -12.31
CA GLU A 227 13.64 22.34 -12.34
C GLU A 227 12.11 22.46 -12.44
N CYS A 228 11.47 23.07 -11.44
CA CYS A 228 10.02 23.26 -11.38
C CYS A 228 9.70 24.74 -11.39
#